data_AF-A0A3A5IP52-F1
#
_entry.id   AF-A0A3A5IP52-F1
#
_cell.length_a   1.000
_cell.length_b   1.000
_cell.length_c   1.000
_cell.angle_alpha   90.00
_cell.angle_beta   90.00
_cell.angle_gamma   90.00
#
_symmetry.space_group_name_H-M   'P 1'
#
loop_
_entity.id
_entity.type
_entity.pdbx_description
1 polymer ?
#
loop_
_entity_poly.entity_id
_entity_poly.type
_entity_poly.pdbx_seq_one_letter_code
_entity_poly.pdbx_strand_id
1 'polypeptide(L)'
;MISGAMIVKERKVPVKILKLEALLRRLPDHHIKRPLIEEELAISKAGLRREQSIDFYLEIDPNPRHFFLHDLRLRVRDQFFQIDTLLLAPGYLLIMEMKNIAGTIPANDPHYGGKRREVS
;
A
#
# COMPACT_ATOMS: atom_id res chain seq x y z
N MET A 1 -15.43 19.61 17.87
CA MET A 1 -14.38 18.58 17.79
C MET A 1 -14.84 17.55 16.78
N ILE A 2 -14.24 17.52 15.59
CA ILE A 2 -14.59 16.51 14.58
C ILE A 2 -13.98 15.21 15.09
N SER A 3 -14.83 14.27 15.51
CA SER A 3 -14.38 12.92 15.81
C SER A 3 -14.15 12.26 14.45
N GLY A 4 -12.91 12.28 13.96
CA GLY A 4 -12.54 11.65 12.69
C GLY A 4 -12.50 10.13 12.82
N ALA A 5 -12.34 9.45 11.68
CA ALA A 5 -12.13 8.02 11.66
C ALA A 5 -10.87 7.61 12.46
N MET A 6 -10.83 6.34 12.90
CA MET A 6 -9.78 5.84 13.78
C MET A 6 -8.90 4.82 13.05
N ILE A 7 -7.60 5.08 12.97
CA ILE A 7 -6.62 4.06 12.59
C ILE A 7 -6.36 3.19 13.82
N VAL A 8 -6.80 1.92 13.75
CA VAL A 8 -6.65 0.96 14.86
C VAL A 8 -5.34 0.19 14.74
N LYS A 9 -4.88 -0.03 13.52
CA LYS A 9 -3.60 -0.69 13.24
C LYS A 9 -2.84 0.06 12.17
N GLU A 10 -1.81 0.78 12.61
CA GLU A 10 -0.87 1.53 11.78
C GLU A 10 -0.06 0.64 10.84
N ARG A 11 0.29 1.17 9.66
CA ARG A 11 1.28 0.57 8.78
C ARG A 11 2.65 0.60 9.44
N LYS A 12 3.41 -0.48 9.27
CA LYS A 12 4.81 -0.55 9.70
C LYS A 12 5.69 -0.74 8.49
N VAL A 13 6.92 -0.25 8.58
CA VAL A 13 7.94 -0.56 7.58
C VAL A 13 8.15 -2.08 7.54
N PRO A 14 8.00 -2.75 6.39
CA PRO A 14 8.18 -4.19 6.28
C PRO A 14 9.56 -4.61 6.77
N VAL A 15 9.62 -5.71 7.53
CA VAL A 15 10.88 -6.28 8.06
C VAL A 15 11.89 -6.55 6.94
N LYS A 16 11.41 -6.87 5.73
CA LYS A 16 12.25 -7.04 4.54
C LYS A 16 13.05 -5.77 4.22
N ILE A 17 12.41 -4.60 4.22
CA ILE A 17 13.09 -3.31 4.00
C ILE A 17 14.16 -3.09 5.06
N LEU A 18 13.81 -3.29 6.34
CA LEU A 18 14.77 -3.13 7.44
C LEU A 18 15.98 -4.06 7.32
N LYS A 19 15.76 -5.31 6.88
CA LYS A 19 16.84 -6.28 6.64
C LYS A 19 17.73 -5.86 5.47
N LEU A 20 17.16 -5.38 4.38
CA LEU A 20 17.90 -4.93 3.19
C LEU A 20 18.74 -3.68 3.51
N GLU A 21 18.19 -2.71 4.23
CA GLU A 21 18.92 -1.53 4.69
C GLU A 21 20.07 -1.90 5.63
N ALA A 22 19.81 -2.79 6.60
CA ALA A 22 20.85 -3.28 7.50
C ALA A 22 21.95 -4.05 6.76
N LEU A 23 21.59 -4.80 5.71
CA LEU A 23 22.52 -5.53 4.86
C LEU A 23 23.42 -4.57 4.07
N LEU A 24 22.84 -3.57 3.40
CA LEU A 24 23.61 -2.56 2.65
C LEU A 24 24.58 -1.80 3.53
N ARG A 25 24.16 -1.44 4.76
CA ARG A 25 25.04 -0.77 5.73
C ARG A 25 26.26 -1.61 6.14
N ARG A 26 26.17 -2.94 6.07
CA ARG A 26 27.24 -3.87 6.48
C ARG A 26 28.09 -4.35 5.30
N LEU A 27 27.64 -4.13 4.08
CA LEU A 27 28.30 -4.65 2.88
C LEU A 27 29.33 -3.64 2.37
N PRO A 28 30.53 -4.08 1.92
CA PRO A 28 31.46 -3.18 1.23
C PRO A 28 30.82 -2.53 0.01
N ASP A 29 31.22 -1.29 -0.29
CA ASP A 29 30.64 -0.52 -1.41
C ASP A 29 30.89 -1.18 -2.77
N HIS A 30 32.02 -1.87 -2.94
CA HIS A 30 32.38 -2.57 -4.17
C HIS A 30 31.96 -4.05 -4.21
N HIS A 31 31.09 -4.49 -3.29
CA HIS A 31 30.66 -5.87 -3.28
C HIS A 31 29.78 -6.19 -4.49
N ILE A 32 30.10 -7.27 -5.23
CA ILE A 32 29.45 -7.63 -6.50
C ILE A 32 27.92 -7.77 -6.42
N LYS A 33 27.37 -8.18 -5.26
CA LYS A 33 25.92 -8.32 -5.04
C LYS A 33 25.21 -7.06 -4.55
N ARG A 34 25.93 -5.95 -4.33
CA ARG A 34 25.33 -4.72 -3.82
C ARG A 34 24.23 -4.16 -4.73
N PRO A 35 24.42 -4.07 -6.08
CA PRO A 35 23.38 -3.53 -6.96
C PRO A 35 22.06 -4.32 -6.90
N LEU A 36 22.15 -5.65 -6.77
CA LEU A 36 20.98 -6.52 -6.62
C LEU A 36 20.19 -6.21 -5.33
N ILE A 37 20.90 -5.94 -4.22
CA ILE A 37 20.27 -5.62 -2.94
C ILE A 37 19.64 -4.22 -2.98
N GLU A 38 20.28 -3.27 -3.65
CA GLU A 38 19.76 -1.91 -3.87
C GLU A 38 18.48 -1.94 -4.73
N GLU A 39 18.47 -2.74 -5.79
CA GLU A 39 17.28 -2.97 -6.63
C GLU A 39 16.13 -3.56 -5.81
N GLU A 40 16.39 -4.62 -5.05
CA GLU A 40 15.38 -5.26 -4.20
C GLU A 40 14.83 -4.31 -3.13
N LEU A 41 15.68 -3.45 -2.58
CA LEU A 41 15.29 -2.40 -1.64
C LEU A 41 14.40 -1.35 -2.32
N ALA A 42 14.75 -0.93 -3.54
CA ALA A 42 13.98 0.03 -4.30
C ALA A 42 12.57 -0.50 -4.64
N ILE A 43 12.47 -1.76 -5.08
CA ILE A 43 11.20 -2.45 -5.34
C ILE A 43 10.37 -2.52 -4.05
N SER A 44 10.97 -2.96 -2.94
CA SER A 44 10.27 -3.08 -1.67
C SER A 44 9.76 -1.72 -1.14
N LYS A 45 10.56 -0.65 -1.26
CA LYS A 45 10.15 0.72 -0.92
C LYS A 45 9.05 1.24 -1.84
N ALA A 46 9.06 0.90 -3.12
CA ALA A 46 7.99 1.26 -4.05
C ALA A 46 6.67 0.56 -3.70
N GLY A 47 6.71 -0.69 -3.22
CA GLY A 47 5.56 -1.40 -2.65
C GLY A 47 4.98 -0.67 -1.44
N LEU A 48 5.81 -0.32 -0.45
CA LEU A 48 5.37 0.42 0.73
C LEU A 48 4.74 1.77 0.38
N ARG A 49 5.35 2.54 -0.53
CA ARG A 49 4.79 3.84 -0.96
C ARG A 49 3.43 3.71 -1.63
N ARG A 50 3.21 2.62 -2.35
CA ARG A 50 1.92 2.33 -3.01
C ARG A 50 0.83 2.13 -1.97
N GLU A 51 1.10 1.31 -0.97
CA GLU A 51 0.19 1.10 0.16
C GLU A 51 -0.07 2.39 0.93
N GLN A 52 0.96 3.21 1.16
CA GLN A 52 0.83 4.49 1.88
C GLN A 52 0.05 5.56 1.12
N SER A 53 -0.14 5.41 -0.19
CA SER A 53 -0.77 6.45 -1.01
C SER A 53 -2.24 6.70 -0.64
N ILE A 54 -2.92 5.70 -0.04
CA ILE A 54 -4.30 5.85 0.43
C ILE A 54 -4.41 6.48 1.82
N ASP A 55 -3.34 6.45 2.62
CA ASP A 55 -3.40 6.79 4.05
C ASP A 55 -3.91 8.22 4.26
N PHE A 56 -3.48 9.17 3.42
CA PHE A 56 -3.99 10.54 3.43
C PHE A 56 -5.52 10.61 3.31
N TYR A 57 -6.13 9.79 2.43
CA TYR A 57 -7.58 9.79 2.24
C TYR A 57 -8.33 9.16 3.43
N LEU A 58 -7.69 8.23 4.14
CA LEU A 58 -8.26 7.58 5.31
C LEU A 58 -8.17 8.46 6.55
N GLU A 59 -7.09 9.25 6.68
CA GLU A 59 -6.91 10.22 7.76
C GLU A 59 -7.94 11.36 7.73
N ILE A 60 -8.37 11.79 6.53
CA ILE A 60 -9.36 12.85 6.36
C ILE A 60 -10.82 12.35 6.40
N ASP A 61 -11.03 11.05 6.63
CA ASP A 61 -12.37 10.47 6.74
C ASP A 61 -13.12 11.04 7.96
N PRO A 62 -14.24 11.74 7.77
CA PRO A 62 -14.94 12.41 8.86
C PRO A 62 -15.80 11.45 9.72
N ASN A 63 -15.91 10.17 9.38
CA ASN A 63 -16.81 9.26 10.09
C ASN A 63 -16.14 8.62 11.33
N PRO A 64 -16.57 8.96 12.56
CA PRO A 64 -15.97 8.42 13.80
C PRO A 64 -16.22 6.93 14.02
N ARG A 65 -17.09 6.31 13.23
CA ARG A 65 -17.43 4.89 13.33
C ARG A 65 -16.69 4.05 12.29
N HIS A 66 -15.78 4.65 11.54
CA HIS A 66 -14.88 3.95 10.64
C HIS A 66 -13.58 3.62 11.38
N PHE A 67 -13.19 2.35 11.30
CA PHE A 67 -11.95 1.84 11.88
C PHE A 67 -11.10 1.21 10.78
N PHE A 68 -9.86 1.68 10.65
CA PHE A 68 -8.93 1.18 9.64
C PHE A 68 -7.89 0.25 10.25
N LEU A 69 -7.68 -0.91 9.62
CA LEU A 69 -6.62 -1.85 9.95
C LEU A 69 -5.74 -2.08 8.73
N HIS A 70 -4.48 -1.67 8.81
CA HIS A 70 -3.53 -1.88 7.73
C HIS A 70 -2.73 -3.19 7.87
N ASP A 71 -2.27 -3.74 6.74
CA ASP A 71 -1.38 -4.91 6.67
C ASP A 71 -1.93 -6.11 7.48
N LEU A 72 -3.24 -6.34 7.43
CA LEU A 72 -3.91 -7.32 8.28
C LEU A 72 -3.60 -8.74 7.77
N ARG A 73 -2.66 -9.40 8.45
CA ARG A 73 -2.29 -10.79 8.18
C ARG A 73 -3.14 -11.76 8.98
N LEU A 74 -3.99 -12.51 8.29
CA LEU A 74 -4.89 -13.48 8.87
C LEU A 74 -4.44 -14.90 8.51
N ARG A 75 -4.64 -15.83 9.44
CA ARG A 75 -4.45 -17.27 9.20
C ARG A 75 -5.82 -17.92 9.04
N VAL A 76 -6.02 -18.58 7.91
CA VAL A 76 -7.19 -19.45 7.70
C VAL A 76 -6.66 -20.83 7.36
N ARG A 77 -6.98 -21.81 8.20
CA ARG A 77 -6.40 -23.16 8.17
C ARG A 77 -4.87 -23.05 8.25
N ASP A 78 -4.15 -23.57 7.24
CA ASP A 78 -2.69 -23.57 7.17
C ASP A 78 -2.13 -22.54 6.17
N GLN A 79 -2.97 -21.59 5.74
CA GLN A 79 -2.57 -20.52 4.83
C GLN A 79 -2.68 -19.15 5.50
N PHE A 80 -1.75 -18.27 5.14
CA PHE A 80 -1.80 -16.86 5.51
C PHE A 80 -2.17 -16.04 4.29
N PHE A 81 -3.07 -15.09 4.47
CA PHE A 81 -3.32 -14.04 3.50
C PHE A 81 -3.19 -12.68 4.18
N GLN A 82 -2.91 -11.67 3.37
CA GLN A 82 -2.74 -10.30 3.81
C GLN A 82 -3.86 -9.48 3.17
N ILE A 83 -4.48 -8.62 3.96
CA ILE A 83 -5.36 -7.56 3.48
C ILE A 83 -4.58 -6.25 3.63
N ASP A 84 -4.39 -5.53 2.53
CA ASP A 84 -3.63 -4.27 2.55
C ASP A 84 -4.28 -3.24 3.48
N THR A 85 -5.60 -3.07 3.39
CA THR A 85 -6.39 -2.28 4.36
C THR A 85 -7.81 -2.79 4.49
N LEU A 86 -8.23 -3.02 5.74
CA LEU A 86 -9.60 -3.34 6.10
C LEU A 86 -10.25 -2.14 6.78
N LEU A 87 -11.37 -1.69 6.23
CA LEU A 87 -12.28 -0.77 6.91
C LEU A 87 -13.38 -1.56 7.60
N LEU A 88 -13.52 -1.35 8.91
CA LEU A 88 -14.68 -1.76 9.69
C LEU A 88 -15.65 -0.58 9.80
N ALA A 89 -16.89 -0.78 9.37
CA ALA A 89 -17.95 0.21 9.48
C ALA A 89 -19.26 -0.43 9.97
N PRO A 90 -20.22 0.35 10.49
CA PRO A 90 -21.52 -0.19 10.83
C PRO A 90 -22.21 -0.79 9.59
N GLY A 91 -22.47 -2.10 9.63
CA GLY A 91 -23.21 -2.82 8.59
C GLY A 91 -22.38 -3.36 7.43
N TYR A 92 -21.08 -3.05 7.34
CA TYR A 92 -20.24 -3.59 6.27
C TYR A 92 -18.75 -3.65 6.63
N LEU A 93 -18.04 -4.49 5.87
CA LEU A 93 -16.58 -4.57 5.83
C LEU A 93 -16.14 -4.20 4.42
N LEU A 94 -15.14 -3.33 4.30
CA LEU A 94 -14.54 -2.98 3.01
C LEU A 94 -13.07 -3.39 2.99
N ILE A 95 -12.73 -4.27 2.05
CA ILE A 95 -11.36 -4.69 1.76
C ILE A 95 -10.84 -3.80 0.63
N MET A 96 -9.74 -3.09 0.89
CA MET A 96 -9.08 -2.23 -0.09
C MET A 96 -7.73 -2.86 -0.46
N GLU A 97 -7.57 -3.20 -1.75
CA GLU A 97 -6.37 -3.79 -2.34
C GLU A 97 -5.62 -2.73 -3.16
N MET A 98 -4.36 -2.47 -2.83
CA MET A 98 -3.60 -1.36 -3.42
C MET A 98 -2.84 -1.82 -4.67
N LYS A 99 -3.52 -1.87 -5.80
CA LYS A 99 -2.88 -2.16 -7.10
C LYS A 99 -2.53 -0.86 -7.83
N ASN A 100 -1.25 -0.53 -7.89
CA ASN A 100 -0.74 0.42 -8.88
C ASN A 100 -0.58 -0.31 -10.21
N ILE A 101 -1.44 -0.01 -11.16
CA ILE A 101 -1.27 -0.43 -12.56
C ILE A 101 -0.15 0.43 -13.12
N ALA A 102 1.07 -0.09 -13.15
CA ALA A 102 2.16 0.56 -13.86
C ALA A 102 1.94 0.34 -15.37
N GLY A 103 1.55 1.38 -16.09
CA GLY A 103 1.33 1.38 -17.53
C GLY A 103 0.44 2.54 -17.98
N THR A 104 0.63 3.00 -19.21
CA THR A 104 -0.33 3.90 -19.88
C THR A 104 -1.63 3.13 -20.02
N ILE A 105 -2.72 3.60 -19.40
CA ILE A 105 -4.06 3.10 -19.74
C ILE A 105 -4.23 3.40 -21.23
N PRO A 106 -4.31 2.39 -22.12
CA PRO A 106 -4.58 2.68 -23.52
C PRO A 106 -5.93 3.39 -23.55
N ALA A 107 -5.99 4.55 -24.18
CA ALA A 107 -7.23 5.33 -24.30
C ALA A 107 -8.40 4.58 -24.99
N ASN A 108 -8.16 3.34 -25.43
CA ASN A 108 -9.09 2.46 -26.12
C ASN A 108 -9.49 1.23 -25.27
N ASP A 109 -9.30 1.24 -23.94
CA ASP A 109 -9.94 0.23 -23.09
C ASP A 109 -11.46 0.49 -23.06
N PRO A 110 -12.30 -0.41 -23.63
CA PRO A 110 -13.76 -0.22 -23.67
C PRO A 110 -14.41 -0.22 -22.28
N HIS A 111 -13.68 -0.58 -21.21
CA HIS A 111 -14.13 -0.49 -19.82
C HIS A 111 -13.81 0.85 -19.15
N TYR A 112 -13.06 1.75 -19.80
CA TYR A 112 -12.73 3.08 -19.29
C TYR A 112 -13.51 4.17 -20.05
N GLY A 113 -14.68 4.54 -19.51
CA GLY A 113 -15.59 5.55 -20.07
C GLY A 113 -15.12 7.01 -19.92
N GLY A 114 -13.85 7.30 -20.21
CA GLY A 114 -13.30 8.65 -20.17
C GLY A 114 -13.69 9.44 -21.42
N LYS A 115 -14.77 10.21 -21.38
CA LYS A 115 -15.11 11.18 -22.44
C LYS A 115 -13.97 12.18 -22.61
N ARG A 116 -13.40 12.26 -23.82
CA ARG A 116 -12.48 13.33 -24.23
C ARG A 116 -13.16 14.68 -24.01
N ARG A 117 -12.53 15.57 -23.25
CA ARG A 117 -12.81 17.01 -23.34
C ARG A 117 -11.99 17.53 -24.51
N GLU A 118 -12.66 17.80 -25.63
CA GLU A 118 -12.11 18.69 -26.65
C GLU A 118 -12.10 20.10 -26.04
N VAL A 119 -10.91 20.69 -25.97
CA VAL A 119 -10.74 22.11 -25.61
C VAL A 119 -10.80 22.88 -26.92
N SER A 120 -11.83 23.72 -27.05
CA SER A 120 -11.89 24.80 -28.03
C SER A 120 -11.11 26.01 -27.53
#